data_AF-A0A359KET5-F1
#
_entry.id   AF-A0A359KET5-F1
#
_cell.length_a   1.000
_cell.length_b   1.000
_cell.length_c   1.000
_cell.angle_alpha   90.00
_cell.angle_beta   90.00
_cell.angle_gamma   90.00
#
_symmetry.space_group_name_H-M   'P 1'
#
loop_
_entity.id
_entity.type
_entity.pdbx_description
1 polymer ?
#
loop_
_entity_poly.entity_id
_entity_poly.type
_entity_poly.pdbx_seq_one_letter_code
_entity_poly.pdbx_strand_id
1 'polypeptide(L)'
;MSCGIALAVALMLADPAVAEAAALPPAAPAAPVSVAQEPLFADLVARSGALKTIVDAWAASGEADKAGFFTGAAYGAFKTQAADLAQRDMQGHLILKERGTDNDLKCILRGISEDIPVKVAALESASDAAARKLALDELSYLLNDNVEVITSPPQPEA
;
A
#
# COMPACT_ATOMS: atom_id res chain seq x y z
N MET A 1 -44.81 -29.58 27.70
CA MET A 1 -44.72 -28.89 26.39
C MET A 1 -43.30 -28.99 25.83
N SER A 2 -42.75 -30.20 25.77
CA SER A 2 -41.34 -30.49 25.42
C SER A 2 -41.23 -31.43 24.21
N CYS A 3 -42.29 -32.20 23.93
CA CYS A 3 -42.32 -33.11 22.78
C CYS A 3 -42.44 -32.40 21.42
N GLY A 4 -43.01 -31.18 21.37
CA GLY A 4 -43.18 -30.44 20.12
C GLY A 4 -41.87 -29.87 19.56
N ILE A 5 -40.95 -29.44 20.44
CA ILE A 5 -39.64 -28.91 20.03
C ILE A 5 -38.73 -30.04 19.55
N ALA A 6 -38.77 -31.20 20.22
CA ALA A 6 -38.02 -32.38 19.79
C ALA A 6 -38.48 -32.90 18.41
N LEU A 7 -39.79 -32.86 18.14
CA LEU A 7 -40.33 -33.27 16.83
C LEU A 7 -39.94 -32.30 15.71
N ALA A 8 -39.96 -30.99 15.99
CA ALA A 8 -39.60 -29.96 15.00
C ALA A 8 -38.12 -30.01 14.61
N VAL A 9 -37.21 -30.28 15.57
CA VAL A 9 -35.78 -30.47 15.28
C VAL A 9 -35.54 -31.75 14.49
N ALA A 10 -36.24 -32.85 14.82
CA ALA A 10 -36.13 -34.11 14.07
C ALA A 10 -36.66 -34.00 12.63
N LEU A 11 -37.73 -33.22 12.41
CA LEU A 11 -38.27 -32.95 11.06
C LEU A 11 -37.36 -32.04 10.23
N MET A 12 -36.70 -31.06 10.85
CA MET A 12 -35.70 -30.22 10.18
C MET A 12 -34.44 -31.00 9.78
N LEU A 13 -34.03 -32.01 10.55
CA LEU A 13 -32.89 -32.87 10.23
C LEU A 13 -33.20 -33.98 9.22
N ALA A 14 -34.48 -34.29 9.00
CA ALA A 14 -34.94 -35.23 7.98
C ALA A 14 -35.26 -34.53 6.64
N ASP A 15 -35.21 -33.20 6.61
CA ASP A 15 -35.41 -32.43 5.39
C ASP A 15 -34.19 -32.58 4.48
N PRO A 16 -34.33 -33.21 3.30
CA PRO A 16 -33.22 -33.38 2.37
C PRO A 16 -32.64 -32.02 1.92
N ALA A 17 -33.42 -30.94 1.97
CA ALA A 17 -32.94 -29.60 1.67
C ALA A 17 -31.99 -29.06 2.76
N VAL A 18 -32.16 -29.46 4.03
CA VAL A 18 -31.23 -29.09 5.11
C VAL A 18 -29.94 -29.90 5.00
N ALA A 19 -30.03 -31.18 4.63
CA ALA A 19 -28.87 -32.03 4.36
C ALA A 19 -28.08 -31.55 3.12
N GLU A 20 -28.76 -31.14 2.04
CA GLU A 20 -28.13 -30.54 0.86
C GLU A 20 -27.51 -29.17 1.16
N ALA A 21 -28.18 -28.32 1.94
CA ALA A 21 -27.65 -27.02 2.35
C ALA A 21 -26.42 -27.15 3.27
N ALA A 22 -26.39 -28.17 4.13
CA ALA A 22 -25.23 -28.47 4.99
C ALA A 22 -24.08 -29.15 4.22
N ALA A 23 -24.35 -29.77 3.07
CA ALA A 23 -23.34 -30.34 2.19
C ALA A 23 -22.67 -29.30 1.29
N LEU A 24 -23.22 -28.08 1.20
CA LEU A 24 -22.55 -26.98 0.52
C LEU A 24 -21.34 -26.55 1.36
N PRO A 25 -20.12 -26.52 0.78
CA PRO A 25 -18.98 -25.95 1.48
C PRO A 25 -19.31 -24.49 1.85
N PRO A 26 -18.84 -24.00 3.01
CA PRO A 26 -19.04 -22.62 3.40
C PRO A 26 -18.55 -21.72 2.27
N ALA A 27 -19.34 -20.68 1.95
CA ALA A 27 -18.96 -19.71 0.94
C ALA A 27 -17.56 -19.16 1.27
N ALA A 28 -16.65 -19.24 0.30
CA ALA A 28 -15.33 -18.67 0.47
C ALA A 28 -15.46 -17.19 0.85
N PRO A 29 -14.64 -16.68 1.79
CA PRO A 29 -14.64 -15.26 2.11
C PRO A 29 -14.47 -14.47 0.82
N ALA A 30 -15.29 -13.43 0.64
CA ALA A 30 -15.19 -12.56 -0.52
C ALA A 30 -13.77 -11.96 -0.57
N ALA A 31 -13.19 -11.88 -1.78
CA ALA A 31 -11.90 -11.23 -1.95
C ALA A 31 -11.96 -9.79 -1.39
N PRO A 32 -10.89 -9.30 -0.76
CA PRO A 32 -10.90 -7.92 -0.26
C PRO A 32 -11.14 -6.95 -1.43
N VAL A 33 -11.89 -5.88 -1.16
CA VAL A 33 -12.20 -4.88 -2.19
C VAL A 33 -10.93 -4.06 -2.45
N SER A 34 -10.55 -3.92 -3.72
CA SER A 34 -9.41 -3.08 -4.11
C SER A 34 -9.72 -1.61 -3.87
N VAL A 35 -8.76 -0.89 -3.28
CA VAL A 35 -8.83 0.56 -3.06
C VAL A 35 -8.21 1.36 -4.20
N ALA A 36 -7.62 0.71 -5.21
CA ALA A 36 -6.81 1.35 -6.24
C ALA A 36 -7.55 2.45 -7.03
N GLN A 37 -8.87 2.32 -7.16
CA GLN A 37 -9.72 3.28 -7.89
C GLN A 37 -10.30 4.37 -6.98
N GLU A 38 -10.07 4.29 -5.67
CA GLU A 38 -10.51 5.34 -4.76
C GLU A 38 -9.65 6.59 -4.93
N PRO A 39 -10.23 7.81 -4.89
CA PRO A 39 -9.52 9.04 -5.27
C PRO A 39 -8.19 9.29 -4.54
N LEU A 40 -8.11 9.00 -3.25
CA LEU A 40 -6.88 9.16 -2.47
C LEU A 40 -5.77 8.21 -2.95
N PHE A 41 -6.10 6.94 -3.15
CA PHE A 41 -5.12 5.92 -3.49
C PHE A 41 -4.67 6.04 -4.95
N ALA A 42 -5.58 6.44 -5.85
CA ALA A 42 -5.21 6.81 -7.21
C ALA A 42 -4.26 8.02 -7.26
N ASP A 43 -4.47 9.03 -6.40
CA ASP A 43 -3.57 10.19 -6.27
C ASP A 43 -2.20 9.78 -5.69
N LEU A 44 -2.15 8.87 -4.70
CA LEU A 44 -0.90 8.29 -4.18
C LEU A 44 -0.10 7.60 -5.29
N VAL A 45 -0.75 6.74 -6.08
CA VAL A 45 -0.11 6.03 -7.21
C VAL A 45 0.46 7.03 -8.22
N ALA A 46 -0.32 8.05 -8.59
CA ALA A 46 0.13 9.06 -9.55
C ALA A 46 1.35 9.86 -9.05
N ARG A 47 1.34 10.27 -7.78
CA ARG A 47 2.44 11.03 -7.15
C ARG A 47 3.70 10.17 -7.00
N SER A 48 3.56 8.94 -6.52
CA SER A 48 4.66 8.00 -6.37
C SER A 48 5.32 7.71 -7.72
N GLY A 49 4.53 7.44 -8.77
CA GLY A 49 5.05 7.25 -10.12
C GLY A 49 5.78 8.48 -10.69
N ALA A 50 5.25 9.69 -10.44
CA ALA A 50 5.89 10.93 -10.88
C ALA A 50 7.24 11.16 -10.17
N LEU A 51 7.30 10.95 -8.85
CA LEU A 51 8.54 11.06 -8.09
C LEU A 51 9.55 9.99 -8.51
N LYS A 52 9.11 8.75 -8.74
CA LYS A 52 9.96 7.67 -9.22
C LYS A 52 10.62 8.05 -10.54
N THR A 53 9.84 8.60 -11.48
CA THR A 53 10.34 9.05 -12.78
C THR A 53 11.45 10.09 -12.64
N ILE A 54 11.31 11.02 -11.69
CA ILE A 54 12.34 12.04 -11.39
C ILE A 54 13.61 11.37 -10.85
N VAL A 55 13.47 10.47 -9.88
CA VAL A 55 14.60 9.75 -9.25
C VAL A 55 15.34 8.90 -10.27
N ASP A 56 14.63 8.16 -11.12
CA ASP A 56 15.20 7.35 -12.19
C ASP A 56 15.98 8.21 -13.19
N ALA A 57 15.45 9.39 -13.53
CA ALA A 57 16.13 10.32 -14.43
C ALA A 57 17.43 10.86 -13.82
N TRP A 58 17.46 11.16 -12.51
CA TRP A 58 18.69 11.57 -11.82
C TRP A 58 19.70 10.44 -11.76
N ALA A 59 19.26 9.21 -11.46
CA ALA A 59 20.13 8.04 -11.41
C ALA A 59 20.76 7.74 -12.79
N ALA A 60 20.00 7.89 -13.88
CA ALA A 60 20.49 7.65 -15.22
C ALA A 60 21.43 8.75 -15.75
N SER A 61 21.21 10.00 -15.35
CA SER A 61 21.97 11.16 -15.85
C SER A 61 23.17 11.56 -15.00
N GLY A 62 23.25 11.08 -13.74
CA GLY A 62 24.24 11.55 -12.77
C GLY A 62 23.99 12.99 -12.31
N GLU A 63 22.78 13.51 -12.48
CA GLU A 63 22.43 14.89 -12.07
C GLU A 63 22.71 15.14 -10.59
N ALA A 64 22.49 14.13 -9.75
CA ALA A 64 22.67 14.22 -8.30
C ALA A 64 24.14 14.44 -7.88
N ASP A 65 25.11 14.16 -8.76
CA ASP A 65 26.54 14.37 -8.48
C ASP A 65 27.03 15.77 -8.85
N LYS A 66 26.19 16.60 -9.49
CA LYS A 66 26.56 17.95 -9.88
C LYS A 66 26.60 18.89 -8.67
N ALA A 67 27.55 19.83 -8.70
CA ALA A 67 27.65 20.87 -7.69
C ALA A 67 26.35 21.68 -7.61
N GLY A 68 25.83 21.88 -6.39
CA GLY A 68 24.60 22.64 -6.15
C GLY A 68 23.31 21.87 -6.39
N PHE A 69 23.35 20.57 -6.70
CA PHE A 69 22.13 19.76 -6.87
C PHE A 69 21.16 19.89 -5.68
N PHE A 70 21.66 19.67 -4.46
CA PHE A 70 20.83 19.68 -3.24
C PHE A 70 20.32 21.06 -2.82
N THR A 71 20.91 22.14 -3.35
CA THR A 71 20.43 23.52 -3.11
C THR A 71 19.60 24.04 -4.28
N GLY A 72 19.47 23.26 -5.35
CA GLY A 72 18.73 23.62 -6.56
C GLY A 72 17.22 23.56 -6.37
N ALA A 73 16.50 24.38 -7.14
CA ALA A 73 15.04 24.47 -7.07
C ALA A 73 14.34 23.13 -7.39
N ALA A 74 14.88 22.36 -8.34
CA ALA A 74 14.33 21.05 -8.71
C ALA A 74 14.34 20.07 -7.53
N TYR A 75 15.46 20.00 -6.81
CA TYR A 75 15.57 19.14 -5.63
C TYR A 75 14.71 19.65 -4.47
N GLY A 76 14.66 20.97 -4.24
CA GLY A 76 13.76 21.55 -3.24
C GLY A 76 12.26 21.24 -3.51
N ALA A 77 11.85 21.30 -4.78
CA ALA A 77 10.49 20.93 -5.18
C ALA A 77 10.22 19.44 -4.98
N PHE A 78 11.20 18.59 -5.31
CA PHE A 78 11.13 17.15 -5.05
C PHE A 78 10.95 16.84 -3.57
N LYS A 79 11.76 17.44 -2.68
CA LYS A 79 11.64 17.24 -1.23
C LYS A 79 10.26 17.60 -0.70
N THR A 80 9.70 18.71 -1.19
CA THR A 80 8.35 19.14 -0.79
C THR A 80 7.31 18.12 -1.22
N GLN A 81 7.40 17.60 -2.45
CA GLN A 81 6.47 16.59 -2.96
C GLN A 81 6.64 15.23 -2.26
N ALA A 82 7.86 14.81 -1.95
CA ALA A 82 8.13 13.59 -1.19
C ALA A 82 7.55 13.67 0.24
N ALA A 83 7.69 14.82 0.90
CA ALA A 83 7.09 15.05 2.22
C ALA A 83 5.55 15.03 2.16
N ASP A 84 4.94 15.66 1.15
CA ASP A 84 3.48 15.60 0.93
C ASP A 84 3.00 14.17 0.67
N LEU A 85 3.73 13.39 -0.16
CA LEU A 85 3.43 11.98 -0.40
C LEU A 85 3.43 11.18 0.91
N ALA A 86 4.49 11.31 1.72
CA ALA A 86 4.59 10.63 3.00
C ALA A 86 3.40 10.93 3.93
N GLN A 87 2.96 12.20 3.99
CA GLN A 87 1.79 12.56 4.80
C GLN A 87 0.50 11.94 4.25
N ARG A 88 0.35 11.86 2.93
CA ARG A 88 -0.81 11.21 2.29
C ARG A 88 -0.82 9.70 2.49
N ASP A 89 0.33 9.04 2.49
CA ASP A 89 0.44 7.61 2.83
C ASP A 89 -0.02 7.35 4.27
N MET A 90 0.38 8.22 5.21
CA MET A 90 -0.12 8.16 6.58
C MET A 90 -1.63 8.40 6.64
N GLN A 91 -2.17 9.32 5.85
CA GLN A 91 -3.61 9.53 5.74
C GLN A 91 -4.32 8.27 5.22
N GLY A 92 -3.77 7.61 4.19
CA GLY A 92 -4.26 6.34 3.67
C GLY A 92 -4.29 5.25 4.75
N HIS A 93 -3.21 5.11 5.52
CA HIS A 93 -3.14 4.23 6.69
C HIS A 93 -4.28 4.50 7.69
N LEU A 94 -4.48 5.77 8.07
CA LEU A 94 -5.49 6.16 9.06
C LEU A 94 -6.92 5.90 8.57
N ILE A 95 -7.21 6.14 7.29
CA ILE A 95 -8.52 5.86 6.69
C ILE A 95 -8.80 4.35 6.68
N LEU A 96 -7.84 3.53 6.27
CA LEU A 96 -8.00 2.07 6.29
C LEU A 96 -8.19 1.55 7.72
N LYS A 97 -7.46 2.11 8.68
CA LYS A 97 -7.62 1.80 10.11
C LYS A 97 -9.03 2.16 10.61
N GLU A 98 -9.54 3.34 10.27
CA GLU A 98 -10.88 3.80 10.67
C GLU A 98 -11.99 2.91 10.11
N ARG A 99 -11.83 2.41 8.89
CA ARG A 99 -12.76 1.46 8.25
C ARG A 99 -12.74 0.06 8.87
N GLY A 100 -11.83 -0.20 9.81
CA GLY A 100 -11.62 -1.54 10.35
C GLY A 100 -10.99 -2.51 9.34
N THR A 101 -10.33 -1.99 8.29
CA THR A 101 -9.61 -2.82 7.34
C THR A 101 -8.40 -3.46 8.03
N ASP A 102 -8.33 -4.78 8.00
CA ASP A 102 -7.22 -5.54 8.58
C ASP A 102 -6.41 -6.28 7.52
N ASN A 103 -6.01 -5.54 6.49
CA ASN A 103 -5.11 -6.03 5.44
C ASN A 103 -3.70 -5.45 5.58
N ASP A 104 -2.73 -6.09 4.93
CA ASP A 104 -1.33 -5.67 4.93
C ASP A 104 -1.14 -4.25 4.38
N LEU A 105 -1.96 -3.86 3.39
CA LEU A 105 -1.88 -2.53 2.76
C LEU A 105 -1.92 -1.41 3.80
N LYS A 106 -2.80 -1.49 4.81
CA LYS A 106 -2.86 -0.52 5.91
C LYS A 106 -1.48 -0.34 6.57
N CYS A 107 -0.81 -1.43 6.93
CA CYS A 107 0.47 -1.38 7.63
C CYS A 107 1.61 -0.97 6.71
N ILE A 108 1.57 -1.40 5.45
CA ILE A 108 2.53 -1.03 4.40
C ILE A 108 2.53 0.48 4.17
N LEU A 109 1.36 1.12 4.05
CA LEU A 109 1.28 2.57 3.84
C LEU A 109 1.92 3.36 4.99
N ARG A 110 1.78 2.89 6.24
CA ARG A 110 2.49 3.49 7.37
C ARG A 110 4.01 3.33 7.21
N GLY A 111 4.49 2.14 6.88
CA GLY A 111 5.92 1.89 6.67
C GLY A 111 6.50 2.78 5.58
N ILE A 112 5.83 2.88 4.43
CA ILE A 112 6.26 3.74 3.32
C ILE A 112 6.29 5.22 3.74
N SER A 113 5.26 5.69 4.44
CA SER A 113 5.20 7.06 4.99
C SER A 113 6.41 7.37 5.88
N GLU A 114 6.81 6.43 6.73
CA GLU A 114 7.93 6.56 7.66
C GLU A 114 9.29 6.45 6.93
N ASP A 115 9.38 5.63 5.88
CA ASP A 115 10.62 5.38 5.14
C ASP A 115 10.96 6.47 4.11
N ILE A 116 9.98 7.15 3.50
CA ILE A 116 10.23 8.23 2.53
C ILE A 116 11.20 9.30 3.08
N PRO A 117 10.97 9.92 4.26
CA PRO A 117 11.90 10.91 4.79
C PRO A 117 13.28 10.33 5.11
N VAL A 118 13.35 9.05 5.50
CA VAL A 118 14.62 8.35 5.76
C VAL A 118 15.41 8.18 4.46
N LYS A 119 14.78 7.74 3.37
CA LYS A 119 15.44 7.58 2.06
C LYS A 119 15.86 8.92 1.44
N VAL A 120 15.06 9.97 1.61
CA VAL A 120 15.44 11.32 1.19
C VAL A 120 16.67 11.80 1.96
N ALA A 121 16.70 11.63 3.29
CA ALA A 121 17.85 11.99 4.11
C ALA A 121 19.10 11.18 3.76
N ALA A 122 18.95 9.88 3.46
CA ALA A 122 20.04 9.03 3.01
C ALA A 122 20.70 9.59 1.73
N LEU A 123 19.88 10.03 0.77
CA LEU A 123 20.36 10.67 -0.46
C LEU A 123 21.14 11.97 -0.19
N GLU A 124 20.67 12.81 0.75
CA GLU A 124 21.36 14.05 1.16
C GLU A 124 22.68 13.77 1.87
N SER A 125 22.73 12.70 2.66
CA SER A 125 23.89 12.34 3.49
C SER A 125 24.96 11.53 2.75
N ALA A 126 24.70 11.10 1.52
CA ALA A 126 25.60 10.27 0.74
C ALA A 126 26.96 10.95 0.49
N SER A 127 28.03 10.30 0.95
CA SER A 127 29.40 10.82 0.95
C SER A 127 30.08 10.85 -0.42
N ASP A 128 29.65 9.97 -1.33
CA ASP A 128 30.26 9.77 -2.63
C ASP A 128 29.22 9.33 -3.67
N ALA A 129 29.63 9.29 -4.95
CA ALA A 129 28.74 8.97 -6.06
C ALA A 129 28.14 7.55 -5.98
N ALA A 130 28.88 6.58 -5.42
CA ALA A 130 28.39 5.21 -5.29
C ALA A 130 27.28 5.13 -4.22
N ALA A 131 27.51 5.75 -3.06
CA ALA A 131 26.51 5.89 -2.01
C ALA A 131 25.28 6.67 -2.51
N ARG A 132 25.49 7.72 -3.31
CA ARG A 132 24.40 8.55 -3.86
C ARG A 132 23.56 7.75 -4.86
N LYS A 133 24.21 6.96 -5.72
CA LYS A 133 23.51 6.02 -6.61
C LYS A 133 22.68 5.01 -5.85
N LEU A 134 23.25 4.36 -4.82
CA LEU A 134 22.52 3.41 -4.00
C LEU A 134 21.29 4.06 -3.34
N ALA A 135 21.43 5.26 -2.79
CA ALA A 135 20.31 5.98 -2.20
C ALA A 135 19.21 6.34 -3.21
N LEU A 136 19.57 6.69 -4.45
CA LEU A 136 18.60 6.89 -5.55
C LEU A 136 17.90 5.59 -5.92
N ASP A 137 18.63 4.48 -6.03
CA ASP A 137 18.05 3.18 -6.37
C ASP A 137 17.06 2.73 -5.27
N GLU A 138 17.42 2.85 -3.99
CA GLU A 138 16.53 2.54 -2.86
C GLU A 138 15.29 3.43 -2.81
N LEU A 139 15.45 4.74 -3.08
CA LEU A 139 14.32 5.68 -3.13
C LEU A 139 13.40 5.37 -4.30
N SER A 140 13.95 4.96 -5.45
CA SER A 140 13.17 4.52 -6.62
C SER A 140 12.36 3.26 -6.31
N TYR A 141 12.97 2.28 -5.63
CA TYR A 141 12.26 1.07 -5.20
C TYR A 141 11.13 1.38 -4.23
N LEU A 142 11.37 2.21 -3.21
CA LEU A 142 10.31 2.60 -2.26
C LEU A 142 9.12 3.28 -2.95
N LEU A 143 9.39 4.17 -3.91
CA LEU A 143 8.34 4.85 -4.67
C LEU A 143 7.58 3.87 -5.59
N ASN A 144 8.27 2.86 -6.13
CA ASN A 144 7.64 1.78 -6.88
C ASN A 144 6.76 0.90 -6.00
N ASP A 145 7.25 0.53 -4.81
CA ASP A 145 6.50 -0.29 -3.85
C ASP A 145 5.17 0.37 -3.53
N ASN A 146 5.15 1.69 -3.32
CA ASN A 146 3.89 2.41 -3.07
C ASN A 146 2.88 2.27 -4.23
N VAL A 147 3.35 2.26 -5.47
CA VAL A 147 2.50 2.00 -6.64
C VAL A 147 2.02 0.56 -6.66
N GLU A 148 2.94 -0.39 -6.51
CA GLU A 148 2.65 -1.82 -6.65
C GLU A 148 1.70 -2.30 -5.56
N VAL A 149 1.89 -1.90 -4.30
CA VAL A 149 1.06 -2.37 -3.18
C VAL A 149 -0.37 -1.85 -3.24
N ILE A 150 -0.60 -0.66 -3.81
CA ILE A 150 -1.94 -0.10 -3.99
C ILE A 150 -2.66 -0.74 -5.19
N THR A 151 -1.94 -0.93 -6.30
CA THR A 151 -2.53 -1.41 -7.56
C THR A 151 -2.62 -2.93 -7.66
N SER A 152 -1.87 -3.66 -6.83
CA SER A 152 -1.91 -5.11 -6.80
C SER A 152 -3.30 -5.62 -6.39
N PRO A 153 -3.79 -6.71 -7.02
CA PRO A 153 -5.01 -7.36 -6.58
C PRO A 153 -4.91 -7.73 -5.09
N PRO A 154 -5.95 -7.46 -4.28
CA PRO A 154 -5.93 -7.82 -2.87
C PRO A 154 -5.73 -9.31 -2.70
N GLN A 155 -4.76 -9.70 -1.87
CA GLN A 155 -4.50 -11.10 -1.58
C GLN A 155 -5.51 -11.63 -0.57
N PRO A 156 -5.92 -12.91 -0.68
CA PRO A 156 -6.73 -13.55 0.36
C PRO A 156 -5.98 -13.55 1.70
N GLU A 157 -6.73 -13.51 2.81
CA GLU A 157 -6.16 -13.74 4.14
C GLU A 157 -5.60 -15.18 4.23
N ALA A 158 -4.43 -15.34 4.88
CA ALA A 158 -3.70 -16.60 5.01
C ALA A 158 -4.17 -17.45 6.20
#